data_AF-A0A7X1HH43-F1
#
_entry.id   AF-A0A7X1HH43-F1
#
_cell.length_a   1.000
_cell.length_b   1.000
_cell.length_c   1.000
_cell.angle_alpha   90.00
_cell.angle_beta   90.00
_cell.angle_gamma   90.00
#
_symmetry.space_group_name_H-M   'P 1'
#
loop_
_entity.id
_entity.type
_entity.pdbx_description
1 polymer ?
#
loop_
_entity_poly.entity_id
_entity_poly.type
_entity_poly.pdbx_seq_one_letter_code
_entity_poly.pdbx_strand_id
1 'polypeptide(L)' 'MCDFQVDFTAKPDGFELPEESFGKANLLLKTLLDEGIVTWRGDVLSVNTQHRFLVRTVASCFDAYLGEAGRTH' A
#
# COMPACT_ATOMS: atom_id res chain seq x y z
N MET A 1 -0.01 1.52 10.48
CA MET A 1 1.22 0.85 10.00
C MET A 1 2.27 0.89 11.11
N CYS A 2 2.04 0.18 12.23
CA CYS A 2 2.92 0.26 13.40
C CYS A 2 4.22 -0.53 13.22
N ASP A 3 4.27 -1.45 12.26
CA ASP A 3 5.40 -2.36 12.05
C ASP A 3 6.18 -2.08 10.75
N PHE A 4 5.92 -0.94 10.07
CA PHE A 4 6.47 -0.63 8.74
C PHE A 4 6.13 -1.66 7.65
N GLN A 5 5.19 -2.53 7.95
CA GLN A 5 4.61 -3.50 7.06
C GLN A 5 3.09 -3.48 7.19
N VAL A 6 2.43 -3.83 6.09
CA VAL A 6 1.00 -4.06 6.03
C VAL A 6 0.84 -5.48 5.55
N ASP A 7 0.33 -6.30 6.45
CA ASP A 7 -0.10 -7.64 6.14
C ASP A 7 -1.56 -7.58 5.71
N PHE A 8 -1.80 -8.02 4.50
CA PHE A 8 -3.09 -8.00 3.88
C PHE A 8 -3.81 -9.34 4.04
N THR A 9 -3.16 -10.38 4.58
CA THR A 9 -3.75 -11.72 4.75
C THR A 9 -4.73 -11.74 5.92
N ALA A 10 -4.59 -10.79 6.83
CA ALA A 10 -5.43 -10.62 8.01
C ALA A 10 -6.75 -9.86 7.74
N LYS A 11 -7.11 -9.60 6.48
CA LYS A 11 -8.34 -8.86 6.17
C LYS A 11 -9.58 -9.69 6.48
N PRO A 12 -10.66 -9.05 6.95
CA PRO A 12 -11.97 -9.67 7.00
C PRO A 12 -12.47 -10.02 5.58
N ASP A 13 -13.22 -11.12 5.49
CA ASP A 13 -13.91 -11.58 4.28
C ASP A 13 -14.67 -10.41 3.62
N GLY A 14 -14.35 -10.11 2.36
CA GLY A 14 -14.96 -9.00 1.59
C GLY A 14 -14.05 -7.80 1.28
N PHE A 15 -12.82 -7.74 1.80
CA PHE A 15 -11.84 -6.74 1.36
C PHE A 15 -10.96 -7.31 0.24
N GLU A 16 -11.47 -7.28 -1.00
CA GLU A 16 -10.65 -7.57 -2.18
C GLU A 16 -9.66 -6.41 -2.37
N LEU A 17 -8.37 -6.67 -2.13
CA LEU A 17 -7.37 -5.80 -2.72
C LEU A 17 -7.23 -6.17 -4.19
N PRO A 18 -7.21 -5.19 -5.10
CA PRO A 18 -6.92 -5.47 -6.48
C PRO A 18 -5.43 -5.85 -6.60
N GLU A 19 -5.15 -7.16 -6.69
CA GLU A 19 -3.85 -7.76 -7.03
C GLU A 19 -3.07 -6.93 -8.03
N GLU A 20 -1.82 -6.54 -7.72
CA GLU A 20 -0.85 -5.78 -8.55
C GLU A 20 -1.35 -4.44 -9.16
N SER A 21 -2.67 -4.29 -9.25
CA SER A 21 -3.44 -3.28 -9.93
C SER A 21 -3.65 -2.09 -9.00
N PHE A 22 -3.54 -2.29 -7.68
CA PHE A 22 -3.42 -1.20 -6.72
C PHE A 22 -2.19 -0.33 -7.00
N GLY A 23 -1.05 -0.95 -7.32
CA GLY A 23 0.15 -0.22 -7.76
C GLY A 23 -0.03 0.45 -9.12
N LYS A 24 -0.90 -0.08 -10.00
CA LYS A 24 -1.20 0.54 -11.31
C LYS A 24 -2.22 1.69 -11.20
N ALA A 25 -3.17 1.60 -10.27
CA ALA A 25 -4.20 2.61 -10.03
C ALA A 25 -3.67 3.76 -9.16
N ASN A 26 -2.76 3.48 -8.24
CA ASN A 26 -2.11 4.48 -7.41
C ASN A 26 -0.72 4.81 -7.96
N LEU A 27 -0.65 5.84 -8.81
CA LEU A 27 0.60 6.31 -9.43
C LEU A 27 1.69 6.59 -8.38
N LEU A 28 1.31 7.12 -7.22
CA LEU A 28 2.23 7.43 -6.14
C LEU A 28 2.81 6.14 -5.52
N LEU A 29 1.98 5.11 -5.28
CA LEU A 29 2.47 3.81 -4.82
C LEU A 29 3.36 3.13 -5.87
N LYS A 30 3.05 3.29 -7.17
CA LYS A 30 3.90 2.79 -8.25
C LYS A 30 5.31 3.35 -8.16
N THR A 31 5.43 4.68 -7.97
CA THR A 31 6.72 5.34 -7.80
C THR A 31 7.45 4.81 -6.58
N LEU A 32 6.76 4.61 -5.46
CA LEU A 32 7.39 4.06 -4.24
C LEU A 32 7.89 2.61 -4.43
N LEU A 33 7.21 1.81 -5.25
CA LEU A 33 7.64 0.46 -5.62
C LEU A 33 8.85 0.50 -6.56
N ASP A 34 8.82 1.36 -7.57
CA ASP A 34 9.89 1.54 -8.56
C ASP A 34 11.20 2.03 -7.91
N GLU A 35 11.09 2.96 -6.96
CA GLU A 35 12.23 3.46 -6.18
C GLU A 35 12.69 2.50 -5.07
N GLY A 36 12.04 1.35 -4.90
CA GLY A 36 12.40 0.36 -3.86
C GLY A 36 12.19 0.86 -2.42
N ILE A 37 11.38 1.90 -2.26
CA ILE A 37 10.97 2.46 -0.96
C ILE A 37 10.02 1.49 -0.26
N VAL A 38 9.13 0.86 -1.04
CA VAL A 38 8.29 -0.25 -0.58
C VAL A 38 8.52 -1.48 -1.44
N THR A 39 8.29 -2.64 -0.86
CA THR A 39 8.39 -3.92 -1.56
C THR A 39 7.12 -4.72 -1.32
N TRP A 40 6.63 -5.35 -2.38
CA TRP A 40 5.46 -6.21 -2.32
C TRP A 40 5.93 -7.67 -2.33
N ARG A 41 5.59 -8.42 -1.28
CA ARG A 41 5.88 -9.86 -1.19
C ARG A 41 4.60 -10.62 -0.90
N GLY A 42 4.02 -11.22 -1.93
CA GLY A 42 2.76 -11.96 -1.81
C GLY A 42 1.62 -11.03 -1.43
N ASP A 43 1.19 -11.07 -0.17
CA ASP A 43 0.15 -10.22 0.39
C ASP A 43 0.70 -9.39 1.57
N VAL A 44 2.01 -9.14 1.57
CA VAL A 44 2.64 -8.26 2.55
C VAL A 44 3.36 -7.14 1.82
N LEU A 45 2.98 -5.91 2.11
CA LEU A 45 3.73 -4.72 1.70
C LEU A 45 4.65 -4.30 2.83
N SER A 46 5.95 -4.22 2.56
CA SER A 46 6.94 -3.79 3.53
C SER A 46 7.65 -2.52 3.06
N VAL A 47 7.80 -1.54 3.96
CA VAL A 47 8.63 -0.37 3.73
C VAL A 47 10.09 -0.76 3.98
N ASN A 48 10.97 -0.41 3.05
CA ASN A 48 12.39 -0.65 3.17
C ASN A 48 12.95 0.04 4.43
N THR A 49 13.85 -0.64 5.14
CA THR A 49 14.46 -0.16 6.38
C THR A 49 15.15 1.19 6.23
N GLN A 50 15.75 1.44 5.08
CA GLN A 50 16.42 2.70 4.75
C GLN A 50 15.44 3.86 4.56
N HIS A 51 14.17 3.57 4.25
CA HIS A 51 13.15 4.55 3.91
C HIS A 51 12.01 4.60 4.94
N ARG A 52 12.21 4.07 6.15
CA ARG A 52 11.19 4.05 7.22
C ARG A 52 10.69 5.43 7.63
N PHE A 53 11.49 6.48 7.43
CA PHE A 53 11.05 7.86 7.66
C PHE A 53 9.92 8.29 6.71
N LEU A 54 9.77 7.64 5.56
CA LEU A 54 8.69 7.87 4.59
C LEU A 54 7.41 7.09 4.91
N VAL A 55 7.33 6.38 6.03
CA VAL A 55 6.15 5.58 6.42
C VAL A 55 4.85 6.39 6.42
N ARG A 56 4.92 7.68 6.80
CA ARG A 56 3.76 8.59 6.77
C ARG A 56 3.31 8.85 5.34
N THR A 57 4.25 9.12 4.42
CA THR A 57 3.97 9.31 3.00
C THR A 57 3.36 8.06 2.39
N VAL A 58 3.93 6.89 2.69
CA VAL A 58 3.39 5.60 2.26
C VAL A 58 1.95 5.43 2.77
N ALA A 59 1.70 5.67 4.07
CA ALA A 59 0.36 5.57 4.65
C ALA A 59 -0.65 6.54 4.00
N SER A 60 -0.24 7.77 3.68
CA SER A 60 -1.08 8.73 2.97
C SER A 60 -1.47 8.28 1.56
N CYS A 61 -0.63 7.48 0.88
CA CYS A 61 -0.99 6.89 -0.41
C CYS A 61 -2.19 5.95 -0.28
N PHE A 62 -2.24 5.17 0.81
CA PHE A 62 -3.36 4.27 1.10
C PHE A 62 -4.60 5.05 1.53
N ASP A 63 -4.46 6.08 2.36
CA ASP A 63 -5.58 6.93 2.80
C ASP A 63 -6.27 7.63 1.61
N ALA A 64 -5.47 8.24 0.72
CA ALA A 64 -5.97 8.88 -0.49
C ALA A 64 -6.69 7.89 -1.41
N TYR A 65 -6.11 6.69 -1.61
CA TYR A 65 -6.72 5.66 -2.43
C TYR A 65 -7.99 5.09 -1.81
N LEU A 66 -8.04 4.85 -0.50
CA LEU A 66 -9.23 4.37 0.20
C LEU A 66 -10.35 5.40 0.19
N GLY A 67 -10.02 6.68 0.33
CA GLY A 67 -10.97 7.79 0.20
C GLY A 67 -11.57 7.90 -1.21
N GLU A 68 -10.83 7.49 -2.24
CA GLU A 68 -11.28 7.49 -3.63
C GLU A 68 -12.05 6.20 -4.01
N ALA A 69 -11.56 5.03 -3.60
CA ALA A 69 -12.21 3.73 -3.83
C ALA A 69 -13.54 3.58 -3.07
N GLY A 70 -13.68 4.23 -1.91
CA GLY A 70 -14.92 4.28 -1.14
C GLY A 70 -16.03 5.12 -1.78
N ARG A 71 -15.77 5.80 -2.91
CA ARG A 71 -16.77 6.56 -3.68
C ARG A 71 -17.41 5.78 -4.82
N THR A 72 -17.20 4.48 -4.90
CA THR A 72 -17.91 3.63 -5.85
C THR A 72 -19.34 3.39 -5.34
N HIS A 73 -20.27 4.26 -5.76
CA HIS A 73 -21.71 4.20 -5.50
C HIS A 73 -22.46 3.52 -6.64
#